data_AF-A0A673BQ82-F1
#
_entry.id   AF-A0A673BQ82-F1
#
_cell.length_a   1.000
_cell.length_b   1.000
_cell.length_c   1.000
_cell.angle_alpha   90.00
_cell.angle_beta   90.00
_cell.angle_gamma   90.00
#
_symmetry.space_group_name_H-M   'P 1'
#
loop_
_entity.id
_entity.type
_entity.pdbx_description
1 polymer ?
#
loop_
_entity_poly.entity_id
_entity_poly.type
_entity_poly.pdbx_seq_one_letter_code
_entity_poly.pdbx_strand_id
1 'polypeptide(L)'
;MHSLVIITVLLAFAAGSPCNNEESNNELLLSLNKNLLRSLETQEGLPNPSIHLALRLSDHHNLAKESEHLNQMKNHLHNDIQNSLSNSRSVVGILALYTLALKSSCYDLNTVTFTVGAKTETLLTHLKKQMEQEKEHLATSHRPLTNYYQYSLGVLGLCVSGIRVNHHVTNKLIRAVELEHFTHGDVQSIDTYAMAGMALQCVKGSGSHVQNAAELDTALTKIQQTLLGARRDDGHIGNEFSTGLAVQALLAMGSHISECSSSMEAMRTDARSNVYHNPMAISQILPALQQKSYLTVKSKQCLNEDNTLVLEPTEPVVVLPSGTKVVVTVEVVTSSGAASLYSVEVPKGSSLLEALELLSGRNAGFTFEKELSLWGPFLSAVNGEQARQSDRRYWHLSSDGTALSQGIGDYKIQTAQKITLQNTSY
;
A
#
# COMPACT_ATOMS: atom_id res chain seq x y z
N MET A 1 54.11 -31.53 40.45
CA MET A 1 53.52 -31.55 39.10
C MET A 1 52.21 -30.80 39.15
N HIS A 2 52.21 -29.54 38.69
CA HIS A 2 51.02 -28.70 38.58
C HIS A 2 50.44 -28.86 37.18
N SER A 3 49.18 -29.25 37.06
CA SER A 3 48.42 -29.13 35.81
C SER A 3 47.32 -28.10 36.00
N LEU A 4 47.57 -26.92 35.44
CA LEU A 4 46.64 -25.81 35.32
C LEU A 4 45.74 -26.09 34.11
N VAL A 5 44.44 -26.32 34.32
CA VAL A 5 43.47 -26.43 33.22
C VAL A 5 42.89 -25.04 32.99
N ILE A 6 43.29 -24.41 31.89
CA ILE A 6 42.71 -23.15 31.42
C ILE A 6 41.50 -23.50 30.54
N ILE A 7 40.31 -23.15 31.00
CA ILE A 7 39.08 -23.21 30.19
C ILE A 7 38.96 -21.87 29.46
N THR A 8 39.26 -21.86 28.18
CA THR A 8 39.00 -20.73 27.27
C THR A 8 37.52 -20.76 26.85
N VAL A 9 36.73 -19.84 27.38
CA VAL A 9 35.37 -19.55 26.90
C VAL A 9 35.50 -18.71 25.63
N LEU A 10 35.18 -19.30 24.48
CA LEU A 10 35.00 -18.59 23.22
C LEU A 10 33.65 -17.85 23.25
N LEU A 11 33.68 -16.57 23.60
CA LEU A 11 32.60 -15.62 23.31
C LEU A 11 32.61 -15.35 21.80
N ALA A 12 31.74 -16.05 21.08
CA ALA A 12 31.41 -15.69 19.71
C ALA A 12 30.63 -14.37 19.73
N PHE A 13 31.32 -13.26 19.51
CA PHE A 13 30.67 -12.02 19.06
C PHE A 13 30.11 -12.29 17.66
N ALA A 14 28.80 -12.51 17.57
CA ALA A 14 28.09 -12.33 16.32
C ALA A 14 28.21 -10.84 15.95
N ALA A 15 29.20 -10.52 15.12
CA ALA A 15 29.29 -9.22 14.48
C ALA A 15 28.07 -9.10 13.56
N GLY A 16 27.02 -8.45 14.05
CA GLY A 16 25.93 -7.99 13.19
C GLY A 16 26.53 -7.11 12.10
N SER A 17 26.07 -7.28 10.88
CA SER A 17 26.40 -6.41 9.75
C SER A 17 26.30 -4.95 10.20
N PRO A 18 27.33 -4.12 9.99
CA PRO A 18 27.30 -2.74 10.45
C PRO A 18 26.09 -2.06 9.81
N CYS A 19 25.23 -1.48 10.66
CA CYS A 19 24.19 -0.56 10.23
C CYS A 19 24.86 0.50 9.34
N ASN A 20 24.38 0.66 8.09
CA ASN A 20 24.95 1.63 7.16
C ASN A 20 25.10 3.00 7.82
N ASN A 21 26.13 3.77 7.45
CA ASN A 21 26.40 5.04 8.12
C ASN A 21 25.18 5.98 8.02
N GLU A 22 24.98 6.78 9.07
CA GLU A 22 23.81 7.68 9.21
C GLU A 22 23.64 8.61 7.98
N GLU A 23 24.76 9.06 7.42
CA GLU A 23 24.82 9.89 6.21
C GLU A 23 24.20 9.20 4.97
N SER A 24 24.58 7.94 4.68
CA SER A 24 24.05 7.17 3.55
C SER A 24 22.55 6.92 3.68
N ASN A 25 22.07 6.70 4.92
CA ASN A 25 20.64 6.51 5.16
C ASN A 25 19.87 7.82 4.94
N ASN A 26 20.43 8.96 5.33
CA ASN A 26 19.85 10.28 5.07
C ASN A 26 19.82 10.62 3.58
N GLU A 27 20.88 10.30 2.83
CA GLU A 27 20.91 10.46 1.37
C GLU A 27 19.84 9.61 0.68
N LEU A 28 19.65 8.36 1.12
CA LEU A 28 18.61 7.48 0.61
C LEU A 28 17.21 8.05 0.88
N LEU A 29 16.94 8.51 2.10
CA LEU A 29 15.67 9.14 2.47
C LEU A 29 15.40 10.38 1.62
N LEU A 30 16.41 11.22 1.40
CA LEU A 30 16.30 12.40 0.55
C LEU A 30 16.00 12.01 -0.90
N SER A 31 16.67 10.97 -1.42
CA SER A 31 16.42 10.43 -2.77
C SER A 31 14.98 9.92 -2.94
N LEU A 32 14.46 9.15 -1.98
CA LEU A 32 13.08 8.67 -2.01
C LEU A 32 12.06 9.82 -1.97
N ASN A 33 12.31 10.85 -1.16
CA ASN A 33 11.49 12.06 -1.13
C ASN A 33 11.50 12.80 -2.47
N LYS A 34 12.68 12.97 -3.09
CA LYS A 34 12.80 13.58 -4.42
C LYS A 34 12.08 12.76 -5.48
N ASN A 35 12.15 11.43 -5.41
CA ASN A 35 11.45 10.54 -6.35
C ASN A 35 9.93 10.66 -6.23
N LEU A 36 9.38 10.68 -5.01
CA LEU A 36 7.95 10.94 -4.80
C LEU A 36 7.55 12.32 -5.32
N LEU A 37 8.33 13.36 -5.02
CA LEU A 37 8.00 14.71 -5.45
C LEU A 37 8.03 14.86 -6.98
N ARG A 38 9.00 14.22 -7.66
CA ARG A 38 9.04 14.14 -9.13
C ARG A 38 7.87 13.38 -9.71
N SER A 39 7.41 12.31 -9.04
CA SER A 39 6.27 11.53 -9.52
C SER A 39 4.99 12.36 -9.66
N LEU A 40 4.87 13.47 -8.92
CA LEU A 40 3.73 14.40 -9.06
C LEU A 40 3.70 15.12 -10.42
N GLU A 41 4.87 15.33 -11.05
CA GLU A 41 4.99 15.99 -12.36
C GLU A 41 4.63 15.04 -13.51
N THR A 42 4.93 13.75 -13.34
CA THR A 42 4.74 12.72 -14.35
C THR A 42 3.52 11.85 -14.08
N GLN A 43 2.69 12.21 -13.09
CA GLN A 43 1.55 11.40 -12.71
C GLN A 43 0.51 11.38 -13.83
N GLU A 44 0.22 10.19 -14.35
CA GLU A 44 -0.92 9.96 -15.22
C GLU A 44 -2.18 9.65 -14.40
N GLY A 45 -3.32 10.19 -14.81
CA GLY A 45 -4.62 9.92 -14.17
C GLY A 45 -4.94 10.83 -12.98
N LEU A 46 -5.63 10.28 -11.98
CA LEU A 46 -6.09 11.04 -10.82
C LEU A 46 -4.96 11.25 -9.80
N PRO A 47 -4.93 12.41 -9.11
CA PRO A 47 -4.01 12.68 -8.01
C PRO A 47 -4.01 11.57 -6.96
N ASN A 48 -2.83 11.10 -6.50
CA ASN A 48 -2.73 9.98 -5.56
C ASN A 48 -2.58 10.50 -4.11
N PRO A 49 -3.62 10.34 -3.26
CA PRO A 49 -3.59 10.85 -1.89
C PRO A 49 -2.58 10.14 -0.98
N SER A 50 -2.16 8.92 -1.30
CA SER A 50 -1.11 8.22 -0.54
C SER A 50 0.26 8.86 -0.74
N ILE A 51 0.58 9.25 -1.97
CA ILE A 51 1.83 9.97 -2.29
C ILE A 51 1.85 11.30 -1.54
N HIS A 52 0.75 12.07 -1.62
CA HIS A 52 0.62 13.32 -0.88
C HIS A 52 0.77 13.11 0.63
N LEU A 53 0.10 12.10 1.18
CA LEU A 53 0.19 11.75 2.60
C LEU A 53 1.64 11.45 3.03
N ALA A 54 2.39 10.69 2.24
CA ALA A 54 3.78 10.36 2.53
C ALA A 54 4.69 11.60 2.52
N LEU A 55 4.55 12.47 1.51
CA LEU A 55 5.29 13.74 1.45
C LEU A 55 5.01 14.63 2.66
N ARG A 56 3.73 14.72 3.08
CA ARG A 56 3.33 15.51 4.25
C ARG A 56 3.76 14.90 5.59
N LEU A 57 3.99 13.59 5.64
CA LEU A 57 4.54 12.91 6.81
C LEU A 57 6.07 12.96 6.85
N SER A 58 6.74 13.25 5.74
CA SER A 58 8.19 13.42 5.69
C SER A 58 8.68 14.63 6.50
N ASP A 59 9.98 14.64 6.81
CA ASP A 59 10.72 15.80 7.33
C ASP A 59 11.23 16.72 6.21
N HIS A 60 11.15 16.27 4.95
CA HIS A 60 11.57 17.04 3.78
C HIS A 60 10.37 17.54 3.00
N HIS A 61 10.29 18.85 2.78
CA HIS A 61 9.12 19.46 2.15
C HIS A 61 9.46 20.31 0.92
N ASN A 62 8.54 20.29 -0.03
CA ASN A 62 8.41 21.30 -1.07
C ASN A 62 6.97 21.82 -1.05
N LEU A 63 6.73 22.83 -0.21
CA LEU A 63 5.38 23.31 0.10
C LEU A 63 4.64 23.83 -1.13
N ALA A 64 5.35 24.38 -2.11
CA ALA A 64 4.75 24.86 -3.35
C ALA A 64 4.13 23.72 -4.16
N LYS A 65 4.91 22.66 -4.45
CA LYS A 65 4.45 21.49 -5.19
C LYS A 65 3.44 20.64 -4.41
N GLU A 66 3.64 20.51 -3.10
CA GLU A 66 2.67 19.87 -2.22
C GLU A 66 1.34 20.64 -2.24
N SER A 67 1.36 21.97 -2.15
CA SER A 67 0.13 22.78 -2.24
C SER A 67 -0.56 22.67 -3.61
N GLU A 68 0.21 22.66 -4.69
CA GLU A 68 -0.31 22.43 -6.04
C GLU A 68 -1.02 21.07 -6.13
N HIS A 69 -0.38 20.00 -5.67
CA HIS A 69 -0.95 18.66 -5.70
C HIS A 69 -2.18 18.52 -4.77
N LEU A 70 -2.17 19.19 -3.61
CA LEU A 70 -3.34 19.30 -2.74
C LEU A 70 -4.53 19.94 -3.46
N ASN A 71 -4.29 21.00 -4.25
CA ASN A 71 -5.33 21.64 -5.05
C ASN A 71 -5.84 20.72 -6.16
N GLN A 72 -4.96 19.98 -6.83
CA GLN A 72 -5.36 18.97 -7.81
C GLN A 72 -6.25 17.88 -7.17
N MET A 73 -5.91 17.39 -5.97
CA MET A 73 -6.76 16.43 -5.24
C MET A 73 -8.12 17.04 -4.90
N LYS A 74 -8.15 18.28 -4.40
CA LYS A 74 -9.39 18.97 -4.04
C LYS A 74 -10.30 19.29 -5.23
N ASN A 75 -9.77 19.26 -6.44
CA ASN A 75 -10.52 19.47 -7.66
C ASN A 75 -10.82 18.14 -8.36
N HIS A 76 -9.80 17.48 -8.90
CA HIS A 76 -9.96 16.31 -9.78
C HIS A 76 -10.36 15.06 -9.00
N LEU A 77 -9.63 14.70 -7.95
CA LEU A 77 -9.95 13.52 -7.14
C LEU A 77 -11.28 13.72 -6.40
N HIS A 78 -11.52 14.92 -5.86
CA HIS A 78 -12.78 15.26 -5.21
C HIS A 78 -13.99 15.05 -6.15
N ASN A 79 -13.90 15.56 -7.39
CA ASN A 79 -14.95 15.39 -8.38
C ASN A 79 -15.15 13.92 -8.77
N ASP A 80 -14.08 13.15 -8.91
CA ASP A 80 -14.16 11.71 -9.19
C ASP A 80 -14.84 10.93 -8.06
N ILE A 81 -14.48 11.23 -6.80
CA ILE A 81 -15.14 10.65 -5.63
C ILE A 81 -16.62 11.04 -5.61
N GLN A 82 -16.96 12.30 -5.89
CA GLN A 82 -18.35 12.76 -5.95
C GLN A 82 -19.16 12.01 -7.03
N ASN A 83 -18.56 11.81 -8.20
CA ASN A 83 -19.16 11.05 -9.29
C ASN A 83 -19.38 9.59 -8.88
N SER A 84 -18.39 8.96 -8.25
CA SER A 84 -18.49 7.59 -7.75
C SER A 84 -19.57 7.43 -6.68
N LEU A 85 -19.65 8.38 -5.73
CA LEU A 85 -20.72 8.43 -4.72
C LEU A 85 -22.10 8.60 -5.36
N SER A 86 -22.23 9.47 -6.36
CA SER A 86 -23.47 9.69 -7.10
C SER A 86 -23.95 8.44 -7.85
N ASN A 87 -23.00 7.62 -8.30
CA ASN A 87 -23.25 6.33 -8.94
C ASN A 87 -23.33 5.17 -7.93
N SER A 88 -23.43 5.44 -6.62
CA SER A 88 -23.53 4.44 -5.55
C SER A 88 -22.39 3.41 -5.53
N ARG A 89 -21.20 3.79 -6.01
CA ARG A 89 -19.99 2.98 -5.92
C ARG A 89 -19.35 3.14 -4.54
N SER A 90 -18.78 2.06 -4.00
CA SER A 90 -18.03 2.15 -2.74
C SER A 90 -16.73 2.93 -2.98
N VAL A 91 -16.47 3.91 -2.12
CA VAL A 91 -15.28 4.77 -2.16
C VAL A 91 -14.53 4.79 -0.84
N VAL A 92 -14.77 3.82 0.05
CA VAL A 92 -14.25 3.79 1.43
C VAL A 92 -12.75 4.04 1.48
N GLY A 93 -11.95 3.25 0.74
CA GLY A 93 -10.50 3.34 0.77
C GLY A 93 -9.98 4.68 0.26
N ILE A 94 -10.45 5.12 -0.92
CA ILE A 94 -9.99 6.38 -1.52
C ILE A 94 -10.45 7.60 -0.71
N LEU A 95 -11.68 7.59 -0.19
CA LEU A 95 -12.20 8.66 0.66
C LEU A 95 -11.43 8.76 1.98
N ALA A 96 -11.04 7.62 2.56
CA ALA A 96 -10.21 7.58 3.76
C ALA A 96 -8.78 8.10 3.50
N LEU A 97 -8.12 7.72 2.40
CA LEU A 97 -6.82 8.28 2.02
C LEU A 97 -6.90 9.77 1.74
N TYR A 98 -7.94 10.22 1.02
CA TYR A 98 -8.18 11.64 0.77
C TYR A 98 -8.37 12.41 2.09
N THR A 99 -9.08 11.83 3.05
CA THR A 99 -9.22 12.38 4.42
C THR A 99 -7.86 12.53 5.11
N LEU A 100 -7.03 11.48 5.09
CA LEU A 100 -5.70 11.50 5.70
C LEU A 100 -4.76 12.52 5.04
N ALA A 101 -4.79 12.62 3.71
CA ALA A 101 -3.97 13.56 2.94
C ALA A 101 -4.36 15.04 3.17
N LEU A 102 -5.66 15.33 3.23
CA LEU A 102 -6.15 16.66 3.60
C LEU A 102 -5.72 17.02 5.03
N LYS A 103 -5.89 16.08 5.96
CA LYS A 103 -5.55 16.31 7.36
C LYS A 103 -4.04 16.45 7.60
N SER A 104 -3.19 15.70 6.88
CA SER A 104 -1.73 15.84 6.96
C SER A 104 -1.24 17.19 6.39
N SER A 105 -2.08 17.87 5.62
CA SER A 105 -1.90 19.25 5.16
C SER A 105 -2.55 20.29 6.07
N CYS A 106 -3.02 19.87 7.26
CA CYS A 106 -3.75 20.71 8.22
C CYS A 106 -4.96 21.44 7.63
N TYR A 107 -5.58 20.84 6.61
CA TYR A 107 -6.78 21.38 5.98
C TYR A 107 -8.01 21.16 6.86
N ASP A 108 -8.90 22.15 6.97
CA ASP A 108 -10.14 22.01 7.72
C ASP A 108 -11.13 21.11 6.99
N LEU A 109 -11.25 19.87 7.47
CA LEU A 109 -12.13 18.85 6.90
C LEU A 109 -13.62 19.21 6.97
N ASN A 110 -14.03 20.14 7.84
CA ASN A 110 -15.43 20.59 7.92
C ASN A 110 -15.85 21.42 6.70
N THR A 111 -14.87 22.00 5.99
CA THR A 111 -15.11 22.80 4.77
C THR A 111 -15.25 21.95 3.51
N VAL A 112 -14.94 20.64 3.59
CA VAL A 112 -15.03 19.74 2.44
C VAL A 112 -16.38 19.07 2.42
N THR A 113 -17.18 19.34 1.40
CA THR A 113 -18.52 18.78 1.22
C THR A 113 -18.64 18.06 -0.11
N PHE A 114 -19.42 17.00 -0.16
CA PHE A 114 -19.83 16.34 -1.40
C PHE A 114 -21.34 16.57 -1.59
N THR A 115 -21.75 16.73 -2.84
CA THR A 115 -23.16 16.83 -3.22
C THR A 115 -23.55 15.59 -4.00
N VAL A 116 -24.47 14.80 -3.44
CA VAL A 116 -24.96 13.54 -4.00
C VAL A 116 -26.48 13.64 -4.14
N GLY A 117 -26.96 13.73 -5.38
CA GLY A 117 -28.36 14.08 -5.65
C GLY A 117 -28.70 15.46 -5.09
N ALA A 118 -29.75 15.55 -4.27
CA ALA A 118 -30.20 16.79 -3.65
C ALA A 118 -29.62 17.05 -2.25
N LYS A 119 -28.65 16.24 -1.79
CA LYS A 119 -28.07 16.33 -0.45
C LYS A 119 -26.59 16.72 -0.53
N THR A 120 -26.23 17.74 0.25
CA THR A 120 -24.84 18.15 0.46
C THR A 120 -24.45 17.84 1.90
N GLU A 121 -23.38 17.06 2.08
CA GLU A 121 -22.90 16.65 3.39
C GLU A 121 -21.37 16.74 3.46
N THR A 122 -20.83 16.81 4.68
CA THR A 122 -19.37 16.89 4.87
C THR A 122 -18.69 15.57 4.50
N LEU A 123 -17.42 15.66 4.12
CA LEU A 123 -16.55 14.52 3.80
C LEU A 123 -16.58 13.44 4.90
N LEU A 124 -16.49 13.85 6.17
CA LEU A 124 -16.51 12.92 7.31
C LEU A 124 -17.90 12.27 7.50
N THR A 125 -18.99 12.97 7.14
CA THR A 125 -20.34 12.40 7.15
C THR A 125 -20.48 11.32 6.07
N HIS A 126 -19.96 11.55 4.86
CA HIS A 126 -19.92 10.55 3.80
C HIS A 126 -19.08 9.33 4.20
N LEU A 127 -17.90 9.53 4.81
CA LEU A 127 -17.07 8.42 5.26
C LEU A 127 -17.78 7.57 6.33
N LYS A 128 -18.49 8.21 7.28
CA LYS A 128 -19.32 7.47 8.27
C LYS A 128 -20.41 6.63 7.59
N LYS A 129 -21.09 7.18 6.57
CA LYS A 129 -22.13 6.45 5.82
C LYS A 129 -21.58 5.27 5.04
N GLN A 130 -20.43 5.45 4.37
CA GLN A 130 -19.75 4.37 3.66
C GLN A 130 -19.35 3.24 4.62
N MET A 131 -18.85 3.57 5.83
CA MET A 131 -18.56 2.57 6.86
C MET A 131 -19.80 1.85 7.40
N GLU A 132 -20.95 2.54 7.45
CA GLU A 132 -22.23 1.91 7.82
C GLU A 132 -22.67 0.90 6.76
N GLN A 133 -22.55 1.25 5.47
CA GLN A 133 -22.83 0.35 4.34
C GLN A 133 -21.93 -0.89 4.34
N GLU A 134 -20.63 -0.70 4.59
CA GLU A 134 -19.67 -1.80 4.78
C GLU A 134 -20.11 -2.74 5.90
N LYS A 135 -20.51 -2.20 7.06
CA LYS A 135 -21.01 -2.99 8.19
C LYS A 135 -22.29 -3.76 7.83
N GLU A 136 -23.25 -3.11 7.17
CA GLU A 136 -24.51 -3.73 6.77
C GLU A 136 -24.30 -4.87 5.77
N HIS A 137 -23.43 -4.67 4.79
CA HIS A 137 -23.06 -5.71 3.84
C HIS A 137 -22.32 -6.86 4.52
N LEU A 138 -21.43 -6.57 5.46
CA LEU A 138 -20.72 -7.57 6.24
C LEU A 138 -21.66 -8.41 7.11
N ALA A 139 -22.78 -7.84 7.58
CA ALA A 139 -23.77 -8.57 8.34
C ALA A 139 -24.56 -9.58 7.48
N THR A 140 -24.74 -9.33 6.19
CA THR A 140 -25.52 -10.19 5.29
C THR A 140 -24.66 -11.14 4.48
N SER A 141 -23.51 -10.67 3.99
CA SER A 141 -22.63 -11.43 3.09
C SER A 141 -21.46 -12.11 3.81
N HIS A 142 -21.26 -11.83 5.10
CA HIS A 142 -20.09 -12.25 5.90
C HIS A 142 -18.74 -11.70 5.38
N ARG A 143 -18.77 -10.71 4.47
CA ARG A 143 -17.59 -10.00 3.97
C ARG A 143 -17.83 -8.49 3.76
N PRO A 144 -16.79 -7.64 3.78
CA PRO A 144 -16.93 -6.23 3.41
C PRO A 144 -17.35 -6.06 1.94
N LEU A 145 -17.99 -4.93 1.59
CA LEU A 145 -18.23 -4.52 0.20
C LEU A 145 -16.92 -4.38 -0.57
N THR A 146 -15.89 -3.87 0.12
CA THR A 146 -14.55 -3.69 -0.45
C THR A 146 -13.62 -4.84 -0.04
N ASN A 147 -12.83 -4.63 1.00
CA ASN A 147 -11.97 -5.60 1.67
C ASN A 147 -11.62 -5.06 3.07
N TYR A 148 -11.06 -5.91 3.94
CA TYR A 148 -10.74 -5.49 5.30
C TYR A 148 -9.61 -4.44 5.38
N TYR A 149 -8.76 -4.31 4.36
CA TYR A 149 -7.77 -3.23 4.29
C TYR A 149 -8.46 -1.87 4.18
N GLN A 150 -9.38 -1.72 3.22
CA GLN A 150 -10.17 -0.49 3.05
C GLN A 150 -11.10 -0.23 4.22
N TYR A 151 -11.73 -1.27 4.78
CA TYR A 151 -12.52 -1.16 6.01
C TYR A 151 -11.69 -0.57 7.15
N SER A 152 -10.49 -1.10 7.36
CA SER A 152 -9.56 -0.63 8.38
C SER A 152 -9.11 0.81 8.12
N LEU A 153 -8.84 1.14 6.86
CA LEU A 153 -8.46 2.49 6.44
C LEU A 153 -9.58 3.50 6.71
N GLY A 154 -10.84 3.13 6.49
CA GLY A 154 -12.00 3.95 6.84
C GLY A 154 -12.16 4.19 8.35
N VAL A 155 -11.95 3.15 9.17
CA VAL A 155 -11.89 3.29 10.65
C VAL A 155 -10.74 4.25 11.06
N LEU A 156 -9.55 4.07 10.47
CA LEU A 156 -8.40 4.91 10.73
C LEU A 156 -8.66 6.37 10.34
N GLY A 157 -9.18 6.62 9.14
CA GLY A 157 -9.48 7.96 8.62
C GLY A 157 -10.45 8.74 9.51
N LEU A 158 -11.50 8.08 10.01
CA LEU A 158 -12.43 8.67 10.97
C LEU A 158 -11.74 8.97 12.32
N CYS A 159 -11.04 7.98 12.88
CA CYS A 159 -10.42 8.10 14.20
C CYS A 159 -9.34 9.17 14.25
N VAL A 160 -8.44 9.19 13.26
CA VAL A 160 -7.36 10.19 13.15
C VAL A 160 -7.96 11.59 12.99
N SER A 161 -9.12 11.70 12.35
CA SER A 161 -9.87 12.96 12.21
C SER A 161 -10.63 13.40 13.46
N GLY A 162 -10.47 12.71 14.59
CA GLY A 162 -11.16 13.04 15.85
C GLY A 162 -12.64 12.65 15.88
N ILE A 163 -13.09 11.85 14.91
CA ILE A 163 -14.46 11.37 14.85
C ILE A 163 -14.58 10.05 15.60
N ARG A 164 -15.53 9.97 16.53
CA ARG A 164 -15.88 8.72 17.19
C ARG A 164 -16.43 7.73 16.17
N VAL A 165 -15.75 6.59 16.03
CA VAL A 165 -16.18 5.49 15.16
C VAL A 165 -17.34 4.73 15.82
N ASN A 166 -18.34 4.33 15.04
CA ASN A 166 -19.45 3.51 15.52
C ASN A 166 -18.92 2.20 16.13
N HIS A 167 -19.33 1.87 17.35
CA HIS A 167 -18.86 0.68 18.06
C HIS A 167 -19.20 -0.64 17.34
N HIS A 168 -20.29 -0.69 16.57
CA HIS A 168 -20.60 -1.87 15.76
C HIS A 168 -19.63 -2.02 14.59
N VAL A 169 -19.18 -0.91 13.99
CA VAL A 169 -18.16 -0.91 12.93
C VAL A 169 -16.83 -1.41 13.49
N THR A 170 -16.39 -0.88 14.63
CA THR A 170 -15.14 -1.35 15.26
C THR A 170 -15.23 -2.80 15.73
N ASN A 171 -16.37 -3.23 16.28
CA ASN A 171 -16.56 -4.61 16.71
C ASN A 171 -16.48 -5.60 15.54
N LYS A 172 -16.98 -5.24 14.35
CA LYS A 172 -16.81 -6.08 13.15
C LYS A 172 -15.35 -6.28 12.78
N LEU A 173 -14.53 -5.23 12.90
CA LEU A 173 -13.09 -5.32 12.64
C LEU A 173 -12.37 -6.16 13.71
N ILE A 174 -12.69 -5.97 14.99
CA ILE A 174 -12.17 -6.78 16.11
C ILE A 174 -12.48 -8.26 15.89
N ARG A 175 -13.72 -8.60 15.54
CA ARG A 175 -14.12 -9.99 15.27
C ARG A 175 -13.41 -10.59 14.04
N ALA A 176 -13.15 -9.79 13.01
CA ALA A 176 -12.39 -10.26 11.85
C ALA A 176 -10.95 -10.63 12.20
N VAL A 177 -10.31 -9.92 13.14
CA VAL A 177 -8.99 -10.27 13.68
C VAL A 177 -9.06 -11.57 14.48
N GLU A 178 -10.02 -11.68 15.40
CA GLU A 178 -10.18 -12.87 16.24
C GLU A 178 -10.37 -14.14 15.41
N LEU A 179 -11.19 -14.05 14.37
CA LEU A 179 -11.50 -15.15 13.46
C LEU A 179 -10.49 -15.32 12.32
N GLU A 180 -9.41 -14.53 12.28
CA GLU A 180 -8.35 -14.59 11.26
C GLU A 180 -8.84 -14.41 9.81
N HIS A 181 -9.88 -13.59 9.62
CA HIS A 181 -10.49 -13.35 8.30
C HIS A 181 -9.67 -12.43 7.38
N PHE A 182 -8.45 -12.03 7.78
CA PHE A 182 -7.57 -11.20 6.98
C PHE A 182 -6.73 -12.07 6.04
N THR A 183 -7.41 -12.80 5.17
CA THR A 183 -6.79 -13.70 4.19
C THR A 183 -7.17 -13.33 2.76
N HIS A 184 -6.30 -13.71 1.84
CA HIS A 184 -6.52 -13.68 0.40
C HIS A 184 -6.29 -15.10 -0.12
N GLY A 185 -7.37 -15.87 -0.27
CA GLY A 185 -7.29 -17.32 -0.38
C GLY A 185 -6.76 -17.91 0.94
N ASP A 186 -5.75 -18.75 0.85
CA ASP A 186 -5.14 -19.41 2.02
C ASP A 186 -4.00 -18.59 2.67
N VAL A 187 -3.69 -17.39 2.13
CA VAL A 187 -2.56 -16.58 2.58
C VAL A 187 -3.04 -15.42 3.45
N GLN A 188 -2.42 -15.22 4.61
CA GLN A 188 -2.67 -14.06 5.46
C GLN A 188 -2.17 -12.76 4.80
N SER A 189 -2.99 -11.70 4.84
CA SER A 189 -2.63 -10.39 4.32
C SER A 189 -2.01 -9.52 5.41
N ILE A 190 -0.68 -9.44 5.40
CA ILE A 190 0.10 -8.61 6.33
C ILE A 190 -0.28 -7.13 6.23
N ASP A 191 -0.54 -6.63 5.03
CA ASP A 191 -1.04 -5.27 4.78
C ASP A 191 -2.36 -5.00 5.51
N THR A 192 -3.28 -5.97 5.49
CA THR A 192 -4.58 -5.86 6.17
C THR A 192 -4.40 -5.86 7.68
N TYR A 193 -3.57 -6.77 8.22
CA TYR A 193 -3.23 -6.78 9.65
C TYR A 193 -2.60 -5.46 10.09
N ALA A 194 -1.66 -4.92 9.31
CA ALA A 194 -1.00 -3.65 9.60
C ALA A 194 -2.00 -2.48 9.64
N MET A 195 -2.86 -2.37 8.63
CA MET A 195 -3.87 -1.32 8.57
C MET A 195 -4.90 -1.43 9.71
N ALA A 196 -5.34 -2.66 10.02
CA ALA A 196 -6.23 -2.92 11.15
C ALA A 196 -5.58 -2.57 12.49
N GLY A 197 -4.30 -2.90 12.67
CA GLY A 197 -3.52 -2.56 13.87
C GLY A 197 -3.47 -1.06 14.10
N MET A 198 -3.11 -0.29 13.07
CA MET A 198 -3.15 1.17 13.12
C MET A 198 -4.55 1.70 13.46
N ALA A 199 -5.58 1.23 12.78
CA ALA A 199 -6.96 1.69 12.98
C ALA A 199 -7.46 1.44 14.41
N LEU A 200 -7.32 0.21 14.90
CA LEU A 200 -7.75 -0.21 16.23
C LEU A 200 -6.93 0.46 17.34
N GLN A 201 -5.63 0.66 17.13
CA GLN A 201 -4.78 1.37 18.06
C GLN A 201 -5.17 2.85 18.15
N CYS A 202 -5.54 3.48 17.04
CA CYS A 202 -6.10 4.83 17.08
C CYS A 202 -7.38 4.87 17.93
N VAL A 203 -8.30 3.92 17.72
CA VAL A 203 -9.57 3.84 18.48
C VAL A 203 -9.29 3.68 19.97
N LYS A 204 -8.38 2.78 20.35
CA LYS A 204 -7.92 2.61 21.75
C LYS A 204 -7.38 3.93 22.33
N GLY A 205 -6.53 4.63 21.59
CA GLY A 205 -5.92 5.90 21.98
C GLY A 205 -6.82 7.14 21.79
N SER A 206 -8.10 7.00 21.45
CA SER A 206 -9.00 8.13 21.19
C SER A 206 -9.62 8.74 22.44
N GLY A 207 -9.50 8.08 23.61
CA GLY A 207 -10.16 8.49 24.86
C GLY A 207 -11.68 8.30 24.86
N SER A 208 -12.26 7.78 23.77
CA SER A 208 -13.69 7.43 23.71
C SER A 208 -13.95 6.11 24.43
N HIS A 209 -15.12 5.97 25.07
CA HIS A 209 -15.52 4.68 25.65
C HIS A 209 -15.64 3.60 24.55
N VAL A 210 -14.80 2.58 24.69
CA VAL A 210 -14.81 1.35 23.89
C VAL A 210 -15.63 0.31 24.66
N GLN A 211 -16.75 -0.14 24.09
CA GLN A 211 -17.64 -1.11 24.76
C GLN A 211 -16.97 -2.47 24.98
N ASN A 212 -16.06 -2.88 24.07
CA ASN A 212 -15.38 -4.18 24.07
C ASN A 212 -13.86 -3.98 24.24
N ALA A 213 -13.46 -3.32 25.34
CA ALA A 213 -12.06 -2.92 25.53
C ALA A 213 -11.11 -4.13 25.68
N ALA A 214 -11.55 -5.20 26.34
CA ALA A 214 -10.74 -6.41 26.51
C ALA A 214 -10.56 -7.17 25.19
N GLU A 215 -11.61 -7.25 24.37
CA GLU A 215 -11.54 -7.84 23.03
C GLU A 215 -10.67 -7.00 22.09
N LEU A 216 -10.75 -5.66 22.20
CA LEU A 216 -9.86 -4.76 21.46
C LEU A 216 -8.39 -5.01 21.82
N ASP A 217 -8.07 -5.15 23.11
CA ASP A 217 -6.70 -5.43 23.56
C ASP A 217 -6.21 -6.80 23.09
N THR A 218 -7.10 -7.79 23.10
CA THR A 218 -6.83 -9.14 22.57
C THR A 218 -6.56 -9.09 21.06
N ALA A 219 -7.38 -8.36 20.30
CA ALA A 219 -7.20 -8.19 18.86
C ALA A 219 -5.88 -7.47 18.54
N LEU A 220 -5.54 -6.39 19.26
CA LEU A 220 -4.26 -5.69 19.07
C LEU A 220 -3.06 -6.60 19.37
N THR A 221 -3.14 -7.39 20.45
CA THR A 221 -2.10 -8.37 20.79
C THR A 221 -1.94 -9.40 19.68
N LYS A 222 -3.05 -9.93 19.15
CA LYS A 222 -3.04 -10.89 18.04
C LYS A 222 -2.44 -10.29 16.78
N ILE A 223 -2.83 -9.07 16.41
CA ILE A 223 -2.25 -8.36 15.26
C ILE A 223 -0.73 -8.20 15.44
N GLN A 224 -0.28 -7.73 16.60
CA GLN A 224 1.14 -7.57 16.88
C GLN A 224 1.91 -8.89 16.76
N GLN A 225 1.37 -9.98 17.30
CA GLN A 225 1.94 -11.33 17.17
C GLN A 225 2.00 -11.79 15.72
N THR A 226 0.93 -11.60 14.95
CA THR A 226 0.90 -11.96 13.52
C THR A 226 1.95 -11.18 12.73
N LEU A 227 2.06 -9.86 12.93
CA LEU A 227 3.05 -9.04 12.24
C LEU A 227 4.48 -9.46 12.62
N LEU A 228 4.76 -9.70 13.89
CA LEU A 228 6.10 -10.14 14.32
C LEU A 228 6.42 -11.55 13.83
N GLY A 229 5.43 -12.45 13.79
CA GLY A 229 5.56 -13.83 13.31
C GLY A 229 5.69 -13.95 11.79
N ALA A 230 5.26 -12.93 11.05
CA ALA A 230 5.41 -12.87 9.59
C ALA A 230 6.79 -12.37 9.13
N ARG A 231 7.73 -12.14 10.07
CA ARG A 231 9.10 -11.77 9.73
C ARG A 231 9.84 -12.96 9.10
N ARG A 232 10.40 -12.73 7.92
CA ARG A 232 11.26 -13.63 7.16
C ARG A 232 12.72 -13.54 7.60
N ASP A 233 13.52 -14.51 7.19
CA ASP A 233 14.96 -14.56 7.46
C ASP A 233 15.73 -13.38 6.84
N ASP A 234 15.23 -12.83 5.72
CA ASP A 234 15.77 -11.64 5.07
C ASP A 234 15.38 -10.31 5.76
N GLY A 235 14.60 -10.38 6.85
CA GLY A 235 14.16 -9.24 7.64
C GLY A 235 12.82 -8.63 7.22
N HIS A 236 12.29 -8.97 6.05
CA HIS A 236 10.98 -8.50 5.60
C HIS A 236 9.85 -9.03 6.48
N ILE A 237 8.79 -8.24 6.66
CA ILE A 237 7.56 -8.67 7.34
C ILE A 237 6.50 -8.90 6.26
N GLY A 238 6.17 -10.16 5.99
CA GLY A 238 5.39 -10.56 4.82
C GLY A 238 6.25 -10.58 3.56
N ASN A 239 6.33 -9.45 2.85
CA ASN A 239 7.17 -9.28 1.67
C ASN A 239 7.76 -7.86 1.61
N GLU A 240 8.49 -7.58 0.53
CA GLU A 240 9.18 -6.32 0.25
C GLU A 240 8.24 -5.12 0.36
N PHE A 241 7.00 -5.26 -0.13
CA PHE A 241 5.99 -4.20 -0.21
C PHE A 241 5.10 -4.08 1.03
N SER A 242 4.89 -5.16 1.79
CA SER A 242 4.11 -5.15 3.04
C SER A 242 4.92 -4.63 4.25
N THR A 243 6.25 -4.72 4.19
CA THR A 243 7.14 -4.43 5.33
C THR A 243 6.98 -3.00 5.84
N GLY A 244 6.82 -2.01 4.95
CA GLY A 244 6.61 -0.61 5.33
C GLY A 244 5.39 -0.44 6.24
N LEU A 245 4.22 -0.90 5.80
CA LEU A 245 2.99 -0.82 6.59
C LEU A 245 3.09 -1.61 7.91
N ALA A 246 3.72 -2.79 7.89
CA ALA A 246 3.92 -3.58 9.10
C ALA A 246 4.75 -2.83 10.14
N VAL A 247 5.85 -2.18 9.73
CA VAL A 247 6.66 -1.34 10.63
C VAL A 247 5.86 -0.14 11.14
N GLN A 248 5.11 0.56 10.28
CA GLN A 248 4.22 1.65 10.70
C GLN A 248 3.22 1.20 11.78
N ALA A 249 2.63 0.02 11.60
CA ALA A 249 1.67 -0.54 12.55
C ALA A 249 2.32 -0.91 13.89
N LEU A 250 3.51 -1.54 13.86
CA LEU A 250 4.25 -1.86 15.07
C LEU A 250 4.64 -0.60 15.87
N LEU A 251 5.09 0.45 15.19
CA LEU A 251 5.37 1.77 15.78
C LEU A 251 4.11 2.38 16.40
N ALA A 252 3.00 2.39 15.66
CA ALA A 252 1.72 2.89 16.13
C ALA A 252 1.24 2.18 17.41
N MET A 253 1.47 0.86 17.51
CA MET A 253 1.14 0.02 18.66
C MET A 253 2.16 0.11 19.81
N GLY A 254 3.16 1.01 19.71
CA GLY A 254 4.13 1.26 20.77
C GLY A 254 5.32 0.31 20.80
N SER A 255 5.54 -0.49 19.74
CA SER A 255 6.75 -1.31 19.61
C SER A 255 7.95 -0.41 19.33
N HIS A 256 9.07 -0.66 20.01
CA HIS A 256 10.33 0.01 19.70
C HIS A 256 11.00 -0.67 18.49
N ILE A 257 11.07 0.02 17.35
CA ILE A 257 11.76 -0.44 16.15
C ILE A 257 13.06 0.36 16.00
N SER A 258 14.20 -0.28 16.25
CA SER A 258 15.51 0.36 16.05
C SER A 258 15.72 0.70 14.58
N GLU A 259 16.37 1.85 14.31
CA GLU A 259 16.89 2.22 12.98
C GLU A 259 17.71 1.11 12.33
N CYS A 260 18.39 0.29 13.13
CA CYS A 260 19.25 -0.80 12.66
C CYS A 260 18.57 -2.18 12.77
N SER A 261 17.25 -2.23 12.96
CA SER A 261 16.51 -3.49 12.93
C SER A 261 16.55 -4.11 11.54
N SER A 262 16.46 -5.44 11.47
CA SER A 262 16.53 -6.19 10.20
C SER A 262 15.47 -5.73 9.20
N SER A 263 14.27 -5.38 9.66
CA SER A 263 13.19 -4.89 8.80
C SER A 263 13.45 -3.49 8.22
N MET A 264 14.14 -2.62 8.97
CA MET A 264 14.57 -1.32 8.45
C MET A 264 15.67 -1.50 7.40
N GLU A 265 16.65 -2.38 7.65
CA GLU A 265 17.74 -2.60 6.70
C GLU A 265 17.27 -3.33 5.43
N ALA A 266 16.30 -4.24 5.54
CA ALA A 266 15.67 -4.89 4.40
C ALA A 266 15.02 -3.85 3.46
N MET A 267 14.20 -2.95 4.01
CA MET A 267 13.62 -1.84 3.23
C MET A 267 14.68 -0.92 2.61
N ARG A 268 15.77 -0.59 3.32
CA ARG A 268 16.84 0.25 2.75
C ARG A 268 17.58 -0.47 1.62
N THR A 269 17.81 -1.77 1.76
CA THR A 269 18.46 -2.60 0.74
C THR A 269 17.62 -2.64 -0.54
N ASP A 270 16.32 -2.85 -0.41
CA ASP A 270 15.37 -2.86 -1.52
C ASP A 270 15.23 -1.48 -2.16
N ALA A 271 15.18 -0.42 -1.36
CA ALA A 271 15.15 0.96 -1.85
C ALA A 271 16.41 1.30 -2.66
N ARG A 272 17.61 0.94 -2.18
CA ARG A 272 18.88 1.11 -2.91
C ARG A 272 18.92 0.29 -4.20
N SER A 273 18.25 -0.86 -4.21
CA SER A 273 18.15 -1.74 -5.37
C SER A 273 17.01 -1.36 -6.32
N ASN A 274 16.34 -0.23 -6.07
CA ASN A 274 15.22 0.28 -6.87
C ASN A 274 14.02 -0.69 -6.98
N VAL A 275 13.80 -1.51 -5.96
CA VAL A 275 12.61 -2.38 -5.86
C VAL A 275 11.34 -1.53 -5.77
N TYR A 276 11.39 -0.46 -4.98
CA TYR A 276 10.29 0.51 -4.82
C TYR A 276 10.28 1.58 -5.92
N HIS A 277 10.29 1.18 -7.19
CA HIS A 277 10.25 2.13 -8.29
C HIS A 277 8.84 2.71 -8.53
N ASN A 278 7.78 2.00 -8.08
CA ASN A 278 6.41 2.50 -8.10
C ASN A 278 6.22 3.58 -7.01
N PRO A 279 5.76 4.81 -7.34
CA PRO A 279 5.56 5.88 -6.36
C PRO A 279 4.60 5.52 -5.21
N MET A 280 3.60 4.67 -5.47
CA MET A 280 2.71 4.17 -4.42
C MET A 280 3.47 3.30 -3.42
N ALA A 281 4.40 2.45 -3.87
CA ALA A 281 5.25 1.65 -2.99
C ALA A 281 6.12 2.54 -2.09
N ILE A 282 6.77 3.56 -2.67
CA ILE A 282 7.55 4.53 -1.89
C ILE A 282 6.66 5.22 -0.85
N SER A 283 5.42 5.57 -1.21
CA SER A 283 4.49 6.25 -0.29
C SER A 283 4.13 5.41 0.95
N GLN A 284 4.26 4.09 0.88
CA GLN A 284 3.96 3.18 1.99
C GLN A 284 5.19 2.81 2.84
N ILE A 285 6.39 2.83 2.25
CA ILE A 285 7.63 2.54 3.00
C ILE A 285 8.26 3.79 3.61
N LEU A 286 8.10 4.96 2.99
CA LEU A 286 8.77 6.18 3.42
C LEU A 286 8.42 6.61 4.86
N PRO A 287 7.15 6.61 5.30
CA PRO A 287 6.83 6.95 6.69
C PRO A 287 7.53 6.02 7.69
N ALA A 288 7.60 4.72 7.41
CA ALA A 288 8.28 3.76 8.28
C ALA A 288 9.79 4.02 8.37
N LEU A 289 10.43 4.29 7.23
CA LEU A 289 11.86 4.64 7.18
C LEU A 289 12.18 5.92 7.96
N GLN A 290 11.18 6.77 8.21
CA GLN A 290 11.28 7.98 9.03
C GLN A 290 10.67 7.80 10.43
N GLN A 291 10.47 6.56 10.89
CA GLN A 291 9.91 6.22 12.21
C GLN A 291 8.52 6.82 12.47
N LYS A 292 7.73 6.98 11.43
CA LYS A 292 6.37 7.53 11.46
C LYS A 292 5.35 6.49 11.01
N SER A 293 4.10 6.77 11.32
CA SER A 293 2.96 5.99 10.86
C SER A 293 1.83 6.92 10.42
N TYR A 294 0.80 6.37 9.79
CA TYR A 294 -0.42 7.13 9.53
C TYR A 294 -1.11 7.67 10.80
N LEU A 295 -0.84 7.13 12.00
CA LEU A 295 -1.36 7.69 13.25
C LEU A 295 -0.72 9.04 13.60
N THR A 296 0.50 9.30 13.12
CA THR A 296 1.20 10.59 13.32
C THR A 296 0.40 11.76 12.76
N VAL A 297 -0.46 11.53 11.77
CA VAL A 297 -1.40 12.54 11.21
C VAL A 297 -2.33 13.11 12.29
N LYS A 298 -2.66 12.35 13.34
CA LYS A 298 -3.59 12.79 14.39
C LYS A 298 -3.09 14.05 15.10
N SER A 299 -1.78 14.18 15.28
CA SER A 299 -1.11 15.27 16.01
C SER A 299 -0.27 16.19 15.13
N LYS A 300 -0.39 16.12 13.80
CA LYS A 300 0.33 17.02 12.87
C LYS A 300 -0.19 18.45 13.01
N GLN A 301 0.71 19.43 13.06
CA GLN A 301 0.37 20.85 13.28
C GLN A 301 0.78 21.80 12.12
N CYS A 302 1.51 21.32 11.12
CA CYS A 302 1.99 22.10 9.95
C CYS A 302 2.59 23.48 10.31
N LEU A 303 3.41 23.51 11.36
CA LEU A 303 4.13 24.72 11.81
C LEU A 303 5.61 24.58 11.48
N ASN A 304 6.24 25.70 11.09
CA ASN A 304 7.68 25.81 10.84
C ASN A 304 8.22 24.75 9.86
N GLU A 305 7.52 24.55 8.75
CA GLU A 305 7.93 23.59 7.72
C GLU A 305 8.87 24.26 6.72
N ASP A 306 10.14 23.85 6.74
CA ASP A 306 11.16 24.39 5.85
C ASP A 306 11.12 23.71 4.48
N ASN A 307 11.30 24.50 3.42
CA ASN A 307 11.40 24.02 2.04
C ASN A 307 12.77 23.40 1.77
N THR A 308 13.03 22.23 2.33
CA THR A 308 14.31 21.51 2.22
C THR A 308 14.40 20.60 1.00
N LEU A 309 13.28 20.30 0.34
CA LEU A 309 13.23 19.39 -0.79
C LEU A 309 13.32 20.13 -2.13
N VAL A 310 14.56 20.30 -2.60
CA VAL A 310 14.87 20.92 -3.90
C VAL A 310 15.07 19.84 -4.97
N LEU A 311 14.34 19.98 -6.08
CA LEU A 311 14.52 19.13 -7.26
C LEU A 311 15.59 19.72 -8.17
N GLU A 312 16.62 18.92 -8.43
CA GLU A 312 17.57 19.24 -9.48
C GLU A 312 16.91 19.05 -10.86
N PRO A 313 17.26 19.87 -11.86
CA PRO A 313 16.82 19.67 -13.24
C PRO A 313 17.10 18.24 -13.70
N THR A 314 16.10 17.60 -14.29
CA THR A 314 16.25 16.26 -14.83
C THR A 314 17.08 16.36 -16.11
N GLU A 315 18.29 15.80 -16.10
CA GLU A 315 19.00 15.56 -17.36
C GLU A 315 18.21 14.53 -18.18
N PRO A 316 18.00 14.75 -19.49
CA PRO A 316 17.29 13.80 -20.33
C PRO A 316 18.10 12.50 -20.41
N VAL A 317 17.70 11.51 -19.62
CA VAL A 317 18.26 10.17 -19.70
C VAL A 317 17.74 9.54 -20.99
N VAL A 318 18.60 9.42 -21.99
CA VAL A 318 18.30 8.60 -23.17
C VAL A 318 18.40 7.14 -22.75
N VAL A 319 17.27 6.56 -22.34
CA VAL A 319 17.19 5.11 -22.14
C VAL A 319 17.26 4.47 -23.51
N LEU A 320 18.45 4.03 -23.92
CA LEU A 320 18.61 3.25 -25.14
C LEU A 320 17.85 1.93 -24.96
N PRO A 321 16.85 1.62 -25.80
CA PRO A 321 16.17 0.35 -25.75
C PRO A 321 17.22 -0.76 -25.89
N SER A 322 17.17 -1.75 -25.01
CA SER A 322 18.00 -2.94 -25.19
C SER A 322 17.69 -3.54 -26.56
N GLY A 323 18.70 -3.61 -27.44
CA GLY A 323 18.56 -4.28 -28.73
C GLY A 323 18.31 -5.79 -28.60
N THR A 324 18.62 -6.36 -27.43
CA THR A 324 18.34 -7.76 -27.10
C THR A 324 16.85 -7.94 -26.80
N LYS A 325 16.22 -8.87 -27.53
CA LYS A 325 14.85 -9.32 -27.27
C LYS A 325 14.84 -10.63 -26.50
N VAL A 326 13.78 -10.85 -25.74
CA VAL A 326 13.51 -12.07 -24.98
C VAL A 326 12.12 -12.59 -25.31
N VAL A 327 11.97 -13.91 -25.35
CA VAL A 327 10.70 -14.58 -25.65
C VAL A 327 9.88 -14.70 -24.37
N VAL A 328 8.63 -14.26 -24.41
CA VAL A 328 7.69 -14.38 -23.30
C VAL A 328 6.53 -15.24 -23.76
N THR A 329 6.26 -16.32 -23.03
CA THR A 329 5.07 -17.13 -23.23
C THR A 329 4.02 -16.73 -22.21
N VAL A 330 2.86 -16.27 -22.67
CA VAL A 330 1.74 -15.88 -21.82
C VAL A 330 0.70 -17.01 -21.86
N GLU A 331 0.46 -17.64 -20.72
CA GLU A 331 -0.61 -18.59 -20.51
C GLU A 331 -1.80 -17.90 -19.84
N VAL A 332 -2.96 -17.93 -20.48
CA VAL A 332 -4.21 -17.42 -19.91
C VAL A 332 -5.03 -18.61 -19.43
N VAL A 333 -5.29 -18.69 -18.13
CA VAL A 333 -6.12 -19.74 -17.51
C VAL A 333 -7.43 -19.10 -17.07
N THR A 334 -8.53 -19.50 -17.69
CA THR A 334 -9.88 -19.01 -17.36
C THR A 334 -10.39 -19.61 -16.06
N SER A 335 -11.49 -19.08 -15.52
CA SER A 335 -12.11 -19.64 -14.30
C SER A 335 -12.63 -21.07 -14.48
N SER A 336 -12.86 -21.52 -15.72
CA SER A 336 -13.22 -22.91 -16.03
C SER A 336 -12.01 -23.86 -16.08
N GLY A 337 -10.78 -23.33 -15.93
CA GLY A 337 -9.54 -24.08 -16.08
C GLY A 337 -9.08 -24.29 -17.52
N ALA A 338 -9.76 -23.68 -18.51
CA ALA A 338 -9.30 -23.71 -19.88
C ALA A 338 -8.05 -22.82 -20.03
N ALA A 339 -7.03 -23.34 -20.71
CA ALA A 339 -5.75 -22.65 -20.89
C ALA A 339 -5.52 -22.31 -22.38
N SER A 340 -5.11 -21.07 -22.63
CA SER A 340 -4.66 -20.59 -23.94
C SER A 340 -3.23 -20.09 -23.84
N LEU A 341 -2.38 -20.43 -24.81
CA LEU A 341 -0.97 -20.04 -24.84
C LEU A 341 -0.72 -19.07 -25.97
N TYR A 342 0.05 -18.02 -25.66
CA TYR A 342 0.48 -16.99 -26.58
C TYR A 342 1.98 -16.76 -26.42
N SER A 343 2.66 -16.33 -27.47
CA SER A 343 4.09 -15.99 -27.39
C SER A 343 4.37 -14.66 -28.09
N VAL A 344 5.29 -13.89 -27.50
CA VAL A 344 5.74 -12.62 -28.05
C VAL A 344 7.22 -12.39 -27.72
N GLU A 345 7.94 -11.73 -28.63
CA GLU A 345 9.30 -11.24 -28.35
C GLU A 345 9.26 -9.77 -27.95
N VAL A 346 9.83 -9.44 -26.80
CA VAL A 346 9.90 -8.07 -26.26
C VAL A 346 11.34 -7.66 -26.00
N PRO A 347 11.69 -6.37 -26.08
CA PRO A 347 12.97 -5.89 -25.59
C PRO A 347 13.21 -6.31 -24.13
N LYS A 348 14.44 -6.71 -23.81
CA LYS A 348 14.84 -6.98 -22.43
C LYS A 348 14.64 -5.73 -21.57
N GLY A 349 14.01 -5.90 -20.41
CA GLY A 349 13.66 -4.83 -19.49
C GLY A 349 12.28 -4.22 -19.71
N SER A 350 11.51 -4.69 -20.71
CA SER A 350 10.13 -4.28 -20.90
C SER A 350 9.25 -4.65 -19.70
N SER A 351 8.22 -3.85 -19.44
CA SER A 351 7.20 -4.21 -18.44
C SER A 351 6.32 -5.37 -18.94
N LEU A 352 5.65 -6.06 -18.03
CA LEU A 352 4.63 -7.04 -18.42
C LEU A 352 3.50 -6.37 -19.21
N LEU A 353 3.10 -5.15 -18.87
CA LEU A 353 2.11 -4.37 -19.62
C LEU A 353 2.54 -4.17 -21.07
N GLU A 354 3.77 -3.72 -21.32
CA GLU A 354 4.30 -3.56 -22.68
C GLU A 354 4.28 -4.88 -23.47
N ALA A 355 4.55 -6.00 -22.79
CA ALA A 355 4.45 -7.33 -23.39
C ALA A 355 3.01 -7.69 -23.76
N LEU A 356 2.03 -7.41 -22.88
CA LEU A 356 0.61 -7.65 -23.17
C LEU A 356 0.08 -6.74 -24.29
N GLU A 357 0.51 -5.47 -24.34
CA GLU A 357 0.18 -4.53 -25.41
C GLU A 357 0.73 -5.00 -26.75
N LEU A 358 2.00 -5.40 -26.79
CA LEU A 358 2.62 -5.95 -27.99
C LEU A 358 1.94 -7.26 -28.43
N LEU A 359 1.55 -8.10 -27.48
CA LEU A 359 0.87 -9.35 -27.74
C LEU A 359 -0.52 -9.13 -28.34
N SER A 360 -1.30 -8.21 -27.77
CA SER A 360 -2.63 -7.79 -28.27
C SER A 360 -2.56 -7.24 -29.69
N GLY A 361 -1.53 -6.44 -30.00
CA GLY A 361 -1.32 -5.90 -31.36
C GLY A 361 -0.92 -6.94 -32.41
N ARG A 362 -0.40 -8.12 -32.01
CA ARG A 362 0.12 -9.16 -32.93
C ARG A 362 -0.74 -10.41 -33.02
N ASN A 363 -1.49 -10.73 -31.97
CA ASN A 363 -2.27 -11.94 -31.89
C ASN A 363 -3.75 -11.57 -31.72
N ALA A 364 -4.53 -11.71 -32.80
CA ALA A 364 -5.96 -11.39 -32.79
C ALA A 364 -6.79 -12.19 -31.76
N GLY A 365 -6.25 -13.31 -31.26
CA GLY A 365 -6.87 -14.12 -30.22
C GLY A 365 -6.53 -13.72 -28.78
N PHE A 366 -5.68 -12.70 -28.58
CA PHE A 366 -5.35 -12.18 -27.24
C PHE A 366 -5.90 -10.76 -27.09
N THR A 367 -6.77 -10.56 -26.11
CA THR A 367 -7.24 -9.23 -25.72
C THR A 367 -7.14 -9.06 -24.21
N PHE A 368 -6.96 -7.82 -23.76
CA PHE A 368 -6.99 -7.52 -22.34
C PHE A 368 -7.48 -6.10 -22.10
N GLU A 369 -7.99 -5.87 -20.89
CA GLU A 369 -8.44 -4.56 -20.43
C GLU A 369 -7.76 -4.22 -19.10
N LYS A 370 -7.60 -2.93 -18.83
CA LYS A 370 -7.01 -2.42 -17.60
C LYS A 370 -7.85 -1.31 -17.00
N GLU A 371 -7.88 -1.27 -15.68
CA GLU A 371 -8.45 -0.18 -14.89
C GLU A 371 -7.32 0.62 -14.23
N LEU A 372 -7.52 1.92 -14.05
CA LEU A 372 -6.59 2.75 -13.29
C LEU A 372 -6.77 2.50 -11.80
N SER A 373 -5.66 2.38 -11.08
CA SER A 373 -5.64 2.29 -9.61
C SER A 373 -4.54 3.17 -9.04
N LEU A 374 -4.54 3.37 -7.71
CA LEU A 374 -3.44 4.08 -7.04
C LEU A 374 -2.09 3.39 -7.20
N TRP A 375 -2.07 2.08 -7.49
CA TRP A 375 -0.87 1.30 -7.76
C TRP A 375 -0.52 1.25 -9.25
N GLY A 376 -1.25 1.95 -10.11
CA GLY A 376 -1.10 1.88 -11.56
C GLY A 376 -2.12 0.95 -12.23
N PRO A 377 -1.81 0.42 -13.42
CA PRO A 377 -2.77 -0.34 -14.23
C PRO A 377 -3.10 -1.70 -13.60
N PHE A 378 -4.36 -1.88 -13.23
CA PHE A 378 -4.90 -3.14 -12.72
C PHE A 378 -5.50 -3.95 -13.88
N LEU A 379 -5.09 -5.22 -14.01
CA LEU A 379 -5.59 -6.12 -15.06
C LEU A 379 -7.04 -6.51 -14.75
N SER A 380 -8.00 -5.93 -15.49
CA SER A 380 -9.42 -6.11 -15.24
C SER A 380 -10.04 -7.20 -16.12
N ALA A 381 -9.55 -7.40 -17.34
CA ALA A 381 -10.06 -8.45 -18.21
C ALA A 381 -8.98 -9.07 -19.09
N VAL A 382 -9.14 -10.35 -19.42
CA VAL A 382 -8.34 -11.04 -20.44
C VAL A 382 -9.27 -11.92 -21.27
N ASN A 383 -9.16 -11.83 -22.59
CA ASN A 383 -9.97 -12.59 -23.55
C ASN A 383 -11.50 -12.49 -23.30
N GLY A 384 -11.96 -11.31 -22.89
CA GLY A 384 -13.36 -11.03 -22.57
C GLY A 384 -13.84 -11.52 -21.20
N GLU A 385 -13.02 -12.26 -20.45
CA GLU A 385 -13.35 -12.66 -19.08
C GLU A 385 -12.90 -11.58 -18.08
N GLN A 386 -13.85 -11.08 -17.31
CA GLN A 386 -13.65 -9.99 -16.35
C GLN A 386 -13.27 -10.52 -14.97
N ALA A 387 -12.29 -9.88 -14.34
CA ALA A 387 -12.15 -9.86 -12.90
C ALA A 387 -13.36 -9.13 -12.32
N ARG A 388 -14.01 -9.73 -11.32
CA ARG A 388 -15.22 -9.16 -10.72
C ARG A 388 -15.08 -9.22 -9.22
N GLN A 389 -14.94 -8.05 -8.60
CA GLN A 389 -14.85 -7.93 -7.15
C GLN A 389 -16.09 -8.51 -6.45
N SER A 390 -17.29 -8.33 -7.03
CA SER A 390 -18.53 -8.94 -6.52
C SER A 390 -18.44 -10.47 -6.42
N ASP A 391 -17.74 -11.07 -7.38
CA ASP A 391 -17.58 -12.52 -7.52
C ASP A 391 -16.28 -13.01 -6.84
N ARG A 392 -15.53 -12.10 -6.19
CA ARG A 392 -14.18 -12.33 -5.64
C ARG A 392 -13.20 -12.91 -6.66
N ARG A 393 -13.37 -12.57 -7.93
CA ARG A 393 -12.50 -13.03 -9.02
C ARG A 393 -11.50 -11.96 -9.40
N TYR A 394 -10.26 -12.38 -9.59
CA TYR A 394 -9.16 -11.53 -10.04
C TYR A 394 -8.21 -12.32 -10.94
N TRP A 395 -7.39 -11.60 -11.70
CA TRP A 395 -6.30 -12.18 -12.46
C TRP A 395 -5.06 -12.30 -11.59
N HIS A 396 -4.79 -13.52 -11.12
CA HIS A 396 -3.54 -13.87 -10.46
C HIS A 396 -2.40 -13.91 -11.48
N LEU A 397 -1.28 -13.28 -11.14
CA LEU A 397 -0.10 -13.17 -12.00
C LEU A 397 1.03 -14.00 -11.43
N SER A 398 1.61 -14.88 -12.24
CA SER A 398 2.81 -15.62 -11.87
C SER A 398 3.83 -15.69 -13.01
N SER A 399 5.10 -15.81 -12.65
CA SER A 399 6.20 -16.07 -13.59
C SER A 399 6.86 -17.40 -13.21
N ASP A 400 6.92 -18.32 -14.18
CA ASP A 400 7.47 -19.67 -14.02
C ASP A 400 6.92 -20.40 -12.77
N GLY A 401 5.62 -20.22 -12.52
CA GLY A 401 4.90 -20.82 -11.38
C GLY A 401 5.04 -20.06 -10.05
N THR A 402 5.82 -18.98 -9.99
CA THR A 402 5.97 -18.15 -8.79
C THR A 402 5.09 -16.92 -8.88
N ALA A 403 4.25 -16.68 -7.87
CA ALA A 403 3.39 -15.50 -7.81
C ALA A 403 4.21 -14.20 -7.88
N LEU A 404 3.73 -13.24 -8.66
CA LEU A 404 4.38 -11.93 -8.76
C LEU A 404 4.05 -11.07 -7.55
N SER A 405 5.05 -10.34 -7.06
CA SER A 405 4.89 -9.30 -6.03
C SER A 405 4.62 -7.91 -6.62
N GLN A 406 4.59 -7.78 -7.95
CA GLN A 406 4.42 -6.52 -8.68
C GLN A 406 3.31 -6.64 -9.74
N GLY A 407 2.66 -5.51 -10.04
CA GLY A 407 1.63 -5.43 -11.06
C GLY A 407 2.18 -5.43 -12.49
N ILE A 408 1.29 -5.48 -13.48
CA ILE A 408 1.66 -5.56 -14.90
C ILE A 408 2.49 -4.35 -15.36
N GLY A 409 2.27 -3.16 -14.82
CA GLY A 409 3.03 -1.96 -15.17
C GLY A 409 4.47 -1.96 -14.64
N ASP A 410 4.69 -2.72 -13.55
CA ASP A 410 5.91 -2.62 -12.75
C ASP A 410 6.88 -3.79 -12.95
N TYR A 411 6.34 -5.00 -13.13
CA TYR A 411 7.15 -6.20 -13.29
C TYR A 411 7.96 -6.14 -14.59
N LYS A 412 9.29 -6.29 -14.50
CA LYS A 412 10.21 -6.19 -15.63
C LYS A 412 10.66 -7.56 -16.14
N ILE A 413 10.60 -7.74 -17.45
CA ILE A 413 10.96 -8.99 -18.13
C ILE A 413 12.46 -8.97 -18.46
N GLN A 414 13.23 -9.79 -17.75
CA GLN A 414 14.69 -9.83 -17.89
C GLN A 414 15.21 -10.98 -18.75
N THR A 415 14.47 -12.09 -18.77
CA THR A 415 14.85 -13.33 -19.45
C THR A 415 13.63 -13.97 -20.09
N ALA A 416 13.85 -15.03 -20.88
CA ALA A 416 12.74 -15.82 -21.39
C ALA A 416 12.04 -16.52 -20.23
N GLN A 417 10.72 -16.36 -20.14
CA GLN A 417 9.92 -16.84 -19.01
C GLN A 417 8.49 -17.10 -19.44
N LYS A 418 7.79 -17.94 -18.67
CA LYS A 418 6.36 -18.17 -18.81
C LYS A 418 5.60 -17.31 -17.80
N ILE A 419 4.76 -16.42 -18.30
CA ILE A 419 3.80 -15.66 -17.48
C ILE A 419 2.46 -16.37 -17.50
N THR A 420 1.89 -16.66 -16.33
CA THR A 420 0.53 -17.19 -16.22
C THR A 420 -0.40 -16.10 -15.68
N LEU A 421 -1.46 -15.83 -16.42
CA LEU A 421 -2.60 -14.99 -16.04
C LEU A 421 -3.76 -15.91 -15.70
N GLN A 422 -4.04 -16.12 -14.43
CA GLN A 422 -5.06 -17.06 -13.98
C GLN A 422 -6.25 -16.34 -13.35
N ASN A 423 -7.44 -16.51 -13.91
CA ASN A 423 -8.66 -16.00 -13.30
C ASN A 423 -9.05 -16.92 -12.14
N THR A 424 -8.87 -16.44 -10.91
CA THR A 424 -9.09 -17.23 -9.70
C THR A 424 -9.92 -16.47 -8.67
N SER A 425 -10.46 -17.20 -7.71
CA SER A 425 -11.23 -16.65 -6.59
C SER A 425 -10.42 -16.64 -5.29
N TYR A 426 -10.77 -15.74 -4.38
CA TYR A 426 -10.28 -15.73 -2.99
C TYR A 426 -11.43 -15.79 -1.99
#